data_AF-A0A1V5VPY7-F1
#
_entry.id   AF-A0A1V5VPY7-F1
#
_cell.length_a   1.000
_cell.length_b   1.000
_cell.length_c   1.000
_cell.angle_alpha   90.00
_cell.angle_beta   90.00
_cell.angle_gamma   90.00
#
_symmetry.space_group_name_H-M   'P 1'
#
loop_
_entity.id
_entity.type
_entity.pdbx_description
1 polymer ?
#
loop_
_entity_poly.entity_id
_entity_poly.type
_entity_poly.pdbx_seq_one_letter_code
_entity_poly.pdbx_strand_id
1 'polypeptide(L)'
;MSDDQQTGGLEKGKLLAIGGAIGALIGGIGAILLAPQSGEETREDIKQAAESLLAELKERVEAAEEMTKEKYEELVDELTEKYSVVKELGEDKIHELKEMLEEKWEEFAGEEESF
;
A
#
# COMPACT_ATOMS: atom_id res chain seq x y z
N MET A 1 34.34 -24.48 6.80
CA MET A 1 33.03 -24.14 7.40
C MET A 1 32.07 -24.08 6.25
N SER A 2 31.43 -25.21 6.02
CA SER A 2 30.25 -25.30 5.18
C SER A 2 29.07 -24.71 5.94
N ASP A 3 28.05 -24.36 5.17
CA ASP A 3 26.68 -24.08 5.57
C ASP A 3 26.31 -22.62 5.85
N ASP A 4 25.31 -22.23 5.07
CA ASP A 4 24.28 -21.25 5.39
C ASP A 4 24.61 -19.77 5.13
N GLN A 5 24.45 -19.32 3.88
CA GLN A 5 23.96 -17.98 3.52
C GLN A 5 23.50 -18.01 2.03
N GLN A 6 22.51 -18.84 1.70
CA GLN A 6 21.88 -18.79 0.37
C GLN A 6 20.37 -19.01 0.47
N THR A 7 19.68 -18.08 1.14
CA THR A 7 18.21 -18.00 1.14
C THR A 7 17.65 -16.56 1.04
N GLY A 8 18.50 -15.54 0.87
CA GLY A 8 18.10 -14.15 1.17
C GLY A 8 17.60 -13.27 0.02
N GLY A 9 17.38 -13.79 -1.20
CA GLY A 9 16.94 -12.98 -2.35
C GLY A 9 15.42 -12.81 -2.40
N LEU A 10 14.71 -13.94 -2.38
CA LEU A 10 13.25 -14.04 -2.51
C LEU A 10 12.49 -13.33 -1.37
N GLU A 11 13.04 -13.36 -0.15
CA GLU A 11 12.41 -12.71 1.02
C GLU A 11 12.65 -11.19 1.07
N LYS A 12 13.80 -10.71 0.55
CA LYS A 12 14.13 -9.28 0.56
C LYS A 12 13.33 -8.50 -0.48
N GLY A 13 13.18 -9.03 -1.70
CA GLY A 13 12.35 -8.39 -2.73
C GLY A 13 10.91 -8.24 -2.28
N LYS A 14 10.35 -9.28 -1.64
CA LYS A 14 9.00 -9.25 -1.09
C LYS A 14 8.81 -8.26 0.06
N LEU A 15 9.77 -8.19 0.99
CA LEU A 15 9.75 -7.20 2.08
C LEU A 15 9.87 -5.76 1.55
N LEU A 16 10.67 -5.55 0.50
CA LEU A 16 10.80 -4.25 -0.16
C LEU A 16 9.50 -3.87 -0.90
N ALA A 17 8.85 -4.82 -1.58
CA ALA A 17 7.57 -4.59 -2.24
C ALA A 17 6.45 -4.19 -1.28
N ILE A 18 6.29 -4.95 -0.20
CA ILE A 18 5.34 -4.63 0.86
C ILE A 18 5.64 -3.26 1.48
N GLY A 19 6.90 -3.02 1.87
CA GLY A 19 7.31 -1.77 2.52
C GLY A 19 7.14 -0.56 1.61
N GLY A 20 7.46 -0.72 0.32
CA GLY A 20 7.35 0.32 -0.68
C GLY A 20 5.90 0.69 -1.00
N ALA A 21 5.02 -0.31 -1.12
CA ALA A 21 3.60 -0.06 -1.36
C ALA A 21 2.91 0.58 -0.14
N ILE A 22 3.21 0.12 1.09
CA ILE A 22 2.77 0.79 2.33
C ILE A 22 3.29 2.24 2.38
N GLY A 23 4.55 2.48 2.00
CA GLY A 23 5.13 3.82 1.95
C GLY A 23 4.45 4.74 0.93
N ALA A 24 4.08 4.19 -0.23
CA ALA A 24 3.35 4.91 -1.27
C ALA A 24 1.95 5.31 -0.81
N LEU A 25 1.22 4.40 -0.15
CA LEU A 25 -0.10 4.69 0.43
C LEU A 25 -0.02 5.87 1.42
N ILE A 26 0.94 5.82 2.34
CA ILE A 26 1.17 6.91 3.31
C ILE A 26 1.51 8.22 2.58
N GLY A 27 2.37 8.15 1.56
CA GLY A 27 2.76 9.30 0.75
C GLY A 27 1.59 9.92 -0.01
N GLY A 28 0.75 9.10 -0.64
CA GLY A 28 -0.44 9.51 -1.37
C GLY A 28 -1.46 10.19 -0.45
N ILE A 29 -1.79 9.56 0.68
CA ILE A 29 -2.67 10.18 1.69
C ILE A 29 -2.06 11.47 2.22
N GLY A 30 -0.77 11.47 2.54
CA GLY A 30 -0.05 12.66 3.00
C GLY A 30 -0.17 13.81 1.99
N ALA A 31 -0.05 13.53 0.69
CA ALA A 31 -0.24 14.50 -0.37
C ALA A 31 -1.68 15.03 -0.43
N ILE A 32 -2.69 14.17 -0.22
CA ILE A 32 -4.11 14.55 -0.17
C ILE A 32 -4.37 15.46 1.04
N LEU A 33 -3.84 15.13 2.22
CA LEU A 33 -3.98 15.93 3.43
C LEU A 33 -3.26 17.29 3.34
N LEU A 34 -2.16 17.34 2.60
CA LEU A 34 -1.41 18.58 2.35
C LEU A 34 -2.06 19.46 1.27
N ALA A 35 -2.93 18.92 0.42
CA ALA A 35 -3.58 19.67 -0.64
C ALA A 35 -4.46 20.80 -0.06
N PRO A 36 -4.41 22.02 -0.62
CA PRO A 36 -5.07 23.21 -0.05
C PRO A 36 -6.62 23.17 -0.09
N GLN A 37 -7.22 22.21 -0.81
CA GLN A 37 -8.67 22.15 -1.04
C GLN A 37 -9.45 21.36 0.02
N SER A 38 -8.79 20.52 0.82
CA SER A 38 -9.45 19.75 1.88
C SER A 38 -9.62 20.67 3.09
N GLY A 39 -10.87 21.07 3.40
CA GLY A 39 -11.18 21.85 4.62
C GLY A 39 -10.74 21.13 5.90
N GLU A 40 -10.74 21.82 7.03
CA GLU A 40 -10.23 21.27 8.31
C GLU A 40 -10.94 19.98 8.73
N GLU A 41 -12.28 19.96 8.68
CA GLU A 41 -13.12 18.79 9.01
C GLU A 41 -12.78 17.60 8.08
N THR A 42 -12.80 17.83 6.76
CA THR A 42 -12.46 16.83 5.73
C THR A 42 -11.03 16.28 5.87
N ARG A 43 -10.06 17.08 6.33
CA ARG A 43 -8.70 16.57 6.58
C ARG A 43 -8.66 15.59 7.75
N GLU A 44 -9.44 15.82 8.80
CA GLU A 44 -9.50 14.89 9.94
C GLU A 44 -10.15 13.56 9.53
N ASP A 45 -11.25 13.60 8.78
CA ASP A 45 -11.93 12.39 8.31
C ASP A 45 -11.08 11.57 7.33
N ILE A 46 -10.42 12.23 6.36
CA ILE A 46 -9.47 11.57 5.45
C ILE A 46 -8.32 10.92 6.24
N LYS A 47 -7.77 11.63 7.23
CA LYS A 47 -6.68 11.10 8.05
C LYS A 47 -7.13 9.85 8.81
N GLN A 48 -8.31 9.87 9.41
CA GLN A 48 -8.82 8.74 10.18
C GLN A 48 -9.13 7.52 9.31
N ALA A 49 -9.71 7.73 8.13
CA ALA A 49 -9.93 6.69 7.14
C ALA A 49 -8.59 6.10 6.65
N ALA A 50 -7.61 6.96 6.38
CA ALA A 50 -6.28 6.55 5.95
C ALA A 50 -5.51 5.76 7.01
N GLU A 51 -5.53 6.19 8.27
CA GLU A 51 -4.88 5.47 9.37
C GLU A 51 -5.51 4.08 9.54
N SER A 52 -6.83 3.98 9.36
CA SER A 52 -7.56 2.70 9.41
C SER A 52 -7.20 1.80 8.23
N LEU A 53 -7.16 2.34 7.01
CA LEU A 53 -6.76 1.61 5.79
C LEU A 53 -5.33 1.08 5.95
N LEU A 54 -4.40 1.93 6.38
CA LEU A 54 -3.00 1.58 6.58
C LEU A 54 -2.83 0.50 7.64
N ALA A 55 -3.53 0.62 8.78
CA ALA A 55 -3.48 -0.36 9.85
C ALA A 55 -3.99 -1.72 9.38
N GLU A 56 -5.10 -1.74 8.66
CA GLU A 56 -5.73 -2.97 8.15
C GLU A 56 -4.89 -3.61 7.04
N LEU A 57 -4.33 -2.81 6.12
CA LEU A 57 -3.38 -3.29 5.11
C LEU A 57 -2.18 -3.94 5.78
N LYS A 58 -1.56 -3.26 6.74
CA LYS A 58 -0.39 -3.75 7.44
C LYS A 58 -0.71 -5.05 8.19
N GLU A 59 -1.82 -5.09 8.93
CA GLU A 59 -2.26 -6.28 9.66
C GLU A 59 -2.47 -7.48 8.72
N ARG A 60 -3.19 -7.28 7.60
CA ARG A 60 -3.46 -8.34 6.62
C ARG A 60 -2.18 -8.82 5.94
N VAL A 61 -1.25 -7.91 5.66
CA VAL A 61 0.05 -8.26 5.08
C VAL A 61 0.94 -9.00 6.07
N GLU A 62 1.00 -8.57 7.33
CA GLU A 62 1.75 -9.26 8.39
C GLU A 62 1.14 -10.63 8.76
N ALA A 63 -0.19 -10.75 8.69
CA ALA A 63 -0.91 -12.00 8.94
C ALA A 63 -0.81 -13.00 7.79
N ALA A 64 -0.55 -12.52 6.56
CA ALA A 64 -0.37 -13.38 5.41
C ALA A 64 1.03 -14.01 5.43
N GLU A 65 1.09 -15.33 5.63
CA GLU A 65 2.35 -16.09 5.49
C GLU A 65 2.99 -15.89 4.11
N GLU A 66 2.15 -15.72 3.08
CA GLU A 66 2.60 -15.43 1.73
C GLU A 66 1.74 -14.35 1.07
N MET A 67 2.30 -13.13 0.97
CA MET A 67 1.75 -12.05 0.15
C MET A 67 2.27 -12.14 -1.29
N THR A 68 1.39 -12.44 -2.25
CA THR A 68 1.70 -12.41 -3.69
C THR A 68 1.15 -11.13 -4.30
N LYS A 69 1.53 -10.83 -5.55
CA LYS A 69 0.97 -9.68 -6.29
C LYS A 69 -0.56 -9.72 -6.31
N GLU A 70 -1.14 -10.83 -6.76
CA GLU A 70 -2.60 -10.99 -6.83
C GLU A 70 -3.27 -10.78 -5.47
N LYS A 71 -2.74 -11.39 -4.38
CA LYS A 71 -3.30 -11.21 -3.03
C LYS A 71 -3.18 -9.77 -2.54
N TYR A 72 -2.09 -9.09 -2.89
CA TYR A 72 -1.89 -7.70 -2.55
C TYR A 72 -2.86 -6.80 -3.31
N GLU A 73 -3.03 -7.01 -4.62
CA GLU A 73 -4.00 -6.30 -5.46
C GLU A 73 -5.43 -6.50 -4.95
N GLU A 74 -5.83 -7.74 -4.64
CA GLU A 74 -7.14 -8.05 -4.04
C GLU A 74 -7.33 -7.34 -2.69
N LEU A 75 -6.29 -7.32 -1.85
CA LEU A 75 -6.33 -6.65 -0.57
C LEU A 75 -6.44 -5.13 -0.71
N VAL A 76 -5.68 -4.54 -1.65
CA VAL A 76 -5.75 -3.12 -1.96
C VAL A 76 -7.14 -2.77 -2.50
N ASP A 77 -7.69 -3.57 -3.40
CA ASP A 77 -9.03 -3.38 -3.96
C ASP A 77 -10.11 -3.43 -2.86
N GLU A 78 -10.07 -4.46 -2.01
CA GLU A 78 -11.01 -4.62 -0.89
C GLU A 78 -10.96 -3.41 0.06
N LEU A 79 -9.75 -2.97 0.43
CA LEU A 79 -9.56 -1.85 1.33
C LEU A 79 -9.95 -0.53 0.66
N THR A 80 -9.51 -0.28 -0.56
CA THR A 80 -9.89 0.94 -1.27
C THR A 80 -11.39 1.02 -1.51
N GLU A 81 -12.07 -0.06 -1.88
CA GLU A 81 -13.54 -0.10 -1.96
C GLU A 81 -14.20 0.18 -0.60
N LYS A 82 -13.72 -0.46 0.47
CA LYS A 82 -14.25 -0.28 1.84
C LYS A 82 -14.16 1.17 2.31
N TYR A 83 -13.06 1.85 1.99
CA TYR A 83 -12.85 3.25 2.34
C TYR A 83 -13.33 4.24 1.26
N SER A 84 -13.69 3.77 0.05
CA SER A 84 -14.29 4.61 -1.02
C SER A 84 -15.65 5.19 -0.66
N VAL A 85 -16.39 4.48 0.20
CA VAL A 85 -17.70 4.91 0.71
C VAL A 85 -17.56 6.10 1.66
N VAL A 86 -16.36 6.39 2.15
CA VAL A 86 -16.04 7.62 2.85
C VAL A 86 -16.10 8.75 1.83
N LYS A 87 -17.26 9.42 1.79
CA LYS A 87 -17.64 10.51 0.87
C LYS A 87 -16.62 11.65 0.74
N GLU A 88 -15.65 11.69 1.65
CA GLU A 88 -14.67 12.75 1.83
C GLU A 88 -13.30 12.46 1.22
N LEU A 89 -12.94 11.19 1.01
CA LEU A 89 -11.78 10.85 0.18
C LEU A 89 -12.07 11.20 -1.28
N GLY A 90 -13.28 10.88 -1.76
CA GLY A 90 -13.70 11.09 -3.15
C GLY A 90 -13.23 9.97 -4.07
N GLU A 91 -14.08 9.57 -5.02
CA GLU A 91 -13.81 8.46 -5.95
C GLU A 91 -12.50 8.66 -6.74
N ASP A 92 -12.21 9.88 -7.20
CA ASP A 92 -10.99 10.20 -7.93
C ASP A 92 -9.72 9.94 -7.12
N LYS A 93 -9.72 10.30 -5.83
CA LYS A 93 -8.55 10.18 -4.94
C LYS A 93 -8.28 8.74 -4.53
N ILE A 94 -9.35 7.97 -4.35
CA ILE A 94 -9.28 6.52 -4.13
C ILE A 94 -8.70 5.82 -5.36
N HIS A 95 -9.13 6.24 -6.56
CA HIS A 95 -8.59 5.72 -7.81
C HIS A 95 -7.10 6.03 -7.94
N GLU A 96 -6.69 7.28 -7.69
CA GLU A 96 -5.27 7.69 -7.68
C GLU A 96 -4.44 6.88 -6.66
N LEU A 97 -4.98 6.63 -5.45
CA LEU A 97 -4.31 5.82 -4.43
C LEU A 97 -4.15 4.37 -4.87
N LYS A 98 -5.19 3.79 -5.48
CA LYS A 98 -5.15 2.42 -6.01
C LYS A 98 -4.09 2.29 -7.09
N GLU A 99 -4.12 3.14 -8.12
CA GLU A 99 -3.14 3.12 -9.20
C GLU A 99 -1.71 3.26 -8.68
N MET A 100 -1.50 4.16 -7.71
CA MET A 100 -0.18 4.36 -7.09
C MET A 100 0.30 3.12 -6.33
N LEU A 101 -0.60 2.39 -5.66
CA LEU A 101 -0.27 1.16 -4.95
C LEU A 101 0.07 0.01 -5.90
N GLU A 102 -0.71 -0.13 -6.97
CA GLU A 102 -0.50 -1.15 -8.01
C GLU A 102 0.83 -0.90 -8.75
N GLU A 103 1.09 0.35 -9.17
CA GLU A 103 2.35 0.74 -9.83
C GLU A 103 3.57 0.51 -8.92
N LYS A 104 3.47 0.92 -7.65
CA LYS A 104 4.56 0.76 -6.68
C LYS A 104 4.84 -0.70 -6.36
N TRP A 105 3.81 -1.54 -6.27
CA TRP A 105 4.01 -2.96 -6.13
C TRP A 105 4.80 -3.54 -7.31
N GLU A 106 4.50 -3.14 -8.55
CA GLU A 106 5.27 -3.57 -9.73
C GLU A 106 6.71 -3.05 -9.72
N GLU A 107 6.94 -1.80 -9.33
CA GLU A 107 8.29 -1.21 -9.21
C GLU A 107 9.17 -1.98 -8.23
N PHE A 108 8.60 -2.47 -7.13
CA PHE A 108 9.37 -3.15 -6.09
C PHE A 108 9.34 -4.69 -6.17
N ALA A 109 8.29 -5.28 -6.74
CA ALA A 109 8.24 -6.71 -7.06
C ALA A 109 9.05 -7.02 -8.33
N GLY A 110 9.31 -6.01 -9.17
CA GLY A 110 10.04 -6.11 -10.42
C GLY A 110 11.50 -5.65 -10.34
N GLU A 111 12.34 -6.41 -9.62
CA GLU A 111 13.78 -6.55 -9.90
C GLU A 111 14.22 -8.00 -9.60
N GLU A 112 13.62 -9.01 -10.25
CA GLU A 112 14.19 -10.38 -10.27
C GLU A 112 14.55 -10.90 -11.67
N GLU A 113 14.37 -10.14 -12.75
CA GLU A 113 14.83 -10.55 -14.08
C GLU A 113 15.79 -9.52 -14.72
N SER A 114 17.08 -9.66 -14.43
CA SER A 114 18.15 -9.84 -15.44
C SER A 114 19.55 -9.63 -14.86
N PHE A 115 20.20 -10.72 -14.41
CA PHE A 115 21.64 -10.92 -14.66
C PHE A 115 22.02 -12.41 -14.65
#